data_AF-A0A1G0J6R0-F1
#
_entry.id   AF-A0A1G0J6R0-F1
#
_cell.length_a   1.000
_cell.length_b   1.000
_cell.length_c   1.000
_cell.angle_alpha   90.00
_cell.angle_beta   90.00
_cell.angle_gamma   90.00
#
_symmetry.space_group_name_H-M   'P 1'
#
loop_
_entity.id
_entity.type
_entity.pdbx_description
1 polymer ?
#
loop_
_entity_poly.entity_id
_entity_poly.type
_entity_poly.pdbx_seq_one_letter_code
_entity_poly.pdbx_strand_id
1 'polypeptide(L)'
;MLKCRDIGHQASDYADGAMTWRQSLGYGFHLLLCGHCRTFVRHLHTTIAFTRALPEKESLSDEQVAAIAAKAIDAVGASPARD
;
A
#
# COMPACT_ATOMS: atom_id res chain seq x y z
N MET A 1 -5.08 10.06 23.58
CA MET A 1 -6.29 9.79 22.77
C MET A 1 -5.89 9.89 21.31
N LEU A 2 -5.81 8.76 20.62
CA LEU A 2 -5.48 8.75 19.18
C LEU A 2 -6.63 9.37 18.39
N LYS A 3 -6.31 10.23 17.43
CA LYS A 3 -7.27 10.78 16.49
C LYS A 3 -7.38 9.84 15.28
N CYS A 4 -8.50 9.89 14.57
CA CYS A 4 -8.70 9.06 13.36
C CYS A 4 -7.59 9.27 12.31
N ARG A 5 -7.00 10.47 12.21
CA ARG A 5 -5.84 10.75 11.36
C ARG A 5 -4.62 9.92 11.76
N ASP A 6 -4.37 9.79 13.06
CA ASP A 6 -3.19 9.06 13.58
C ASP A 6 -3.30 7.56 13.25
N ILE A 7 -4.52 7.02 13.23
CA ILE A 7 -4.80 5.65 12.78
C ILE A 7 -4.41 5.44 11.32
N GLY A 8 -4.68 6.42 10.46
CA GLY A 8 -4.29 6.38 9.05
C GLY A 8 -2.77 6.38 8.86
N HIS A 9 -2.04 7.23 9.60
CA HIS A 9 -0.57 7.27 9.56
C HIS A 9 0.08 5.98 10.04
N GLN A 10 -0.52 5.33 11.04
CA GLN A 10 -0.01 4.08 11.62
C GLN A 10 -0.56 2.82 10.95
N ALA A 11 -1.44 2.96 9.94
CA ALA A 11 -2.16 1.82 9.37
C ALA A 11 -1.23 0.85 8.64
N SER A 12 -0.21 1.36 7.96
CA SER A 12 0.80 0.54 7.29
C SER A 12 1.62 -0.25 8.32
N ASP A 13 2.16 0.42 9.35
CA ASP A 13 2.91 -0.23 10.43
C ASP A 13 2.08 -1.30 11.14
N TYR A 14 0.77 -1.05 11.32
CA TYR A 14 -0.18 -2.02 11.85
C TYR A 14 -0.33 -3.23 10.93
N ALA A 15 -0.52 -3.00 9.62
CA ALA A 15 -0.69 -4.06 8.64
C ALA A 15 0.57 -4.92 8.43
N ASP A 16 1.74 -4.33 8.64
CA ASP A 16 3.05 -4.99 8.56
C ASP A 16 3.50 -5.60 9.90
N GLY A 17 2.75 -5.39 10.98
CA GLY A 17 3.09 -5.90 12.31
C GLY A 17 4.30 -5.20 12.96
N ALA A 18 4.66 -4.01 12.50
CA ALA A 18 5.84 -3.25 12.93
C ALA A 18 5.59 -2.35 14.16
N MET A 19 4.40 -2.40 14.78
CA MET A 19 4.05 -1.57 15.93
C MET A 19 4.60 -2.13 17.25
N THR A 20 5.03 -1.24 18.14
CA THR A 20 5.33 -1.63 19.54
C THR A 20 4.05 -2.06 20.27
N TRP A 21 4.19 -2.86 21.33
CA TRP A 21 3.06 -3.31 22.16
C TRP A 21 2.17 -2.15 22.63
N ARG A 22 2.79 -1.05 23.11
CA ARG A 22 2.07 0.12 23.64
C ARG A 22 1.24 0.82 22.56
N GLN A 23 1.78 0.93 21.35
CA GLN A 23 1.06 1.52 20.21
C GLN A 23 -0.10 0.62 19.79
N SER A 24 0.12 -0.70 19.76
CA SER A 24 -0.92 -1.69 19.42
C SER A 24 -2.11 -1.63 20.36
N LEU A 25 -1.89 -1.46 21.67
CA LEU A 25 -2.97 -1.29 22.66
C LEU A 25 -3.80 -0.03 22.39
N GLY A 26 -3.14 1.11 22.15
CA GLY A 26 -3.82 2.37 21.87
C GLY A 26 -4.61 2.32 20.57
N TYR A 27 -4.02 1.73 19.53
CA TYR A 27 -4.63 1.53 18.22
C TYR A 27 -5.88 0.64 18.32
N GLY A 28 -5.74 -0.51 18.98
CA GLY A 28 -6.82 -1.44 19.23
C GLY A 28 -7.98 -0.80 20.01
N PHE A 29 -7.67 -0.04 21.07
CA PHE A 29 -8.69 0.71 21.81
C PHE A 29 -9.46 1.66 20.89
N HIS A 30 -8.79 2.42 20.03
CA HIS A 30 -9.48 3.31 19.10
C HIS A 30 -10.39 2.56 18.11
N LEU A 31 -9.95 1.42 17.58
CA LEU A 31 -10.78 0.59 16.69
C LEU A 31 -12.02 -0.01 17.37
N LEU A 32 -11.98 -0.25 18.67
CA LEU A 32 -13.14 -0.67 19.45
C LEU A 32 -14.21 0.43 19.53
N LEU A 33 -13.79 1.69 19.64
CA LEU A 33 -14.70 2.83 19.79
C LEU A 33 -15.17 3.44 18.46
N CYS A 34 -14.32 3.43 17.44
CA CYS A 34 -14.58 4.12 16.17
C CYS A 34 -14.90 3.15 15.03
N GLY A 35 -16.17 3.07 14.64
CA GLY A 35 -16.62 2.22 13.54
C GLY A 35 -16.03 2.57 12.17
N HIS A 36 -15.76 3.86 11.90
CA HIS A 36 -15.16 4.30 10.64
C HIS A 36 -13.73 3.80 10.49
N CYS A 37 -12.92 3.94 11.54
CA CYS A 37 -11.54 3.44 11.56
C CYS A 37 -11.51 1.91 11.45
N ARG A 38 -12.45 1.20 12.08
CA ARG A 38 -12.59 -0.26 11.92
C ARG A 38 -12.87 -0.66 10.46
N THR A 39 -13.80 0.02 9.80
CA THR A 39 -14.10 -0.23 8.38
C THR A 39 -12.90 0.07 7.48
N PHE A 40 -12.22 1.20 7.73
CA PHE A 40 -11.00 1.57 7.01
C PHE A 40 -9.92 0.50 7.13
N VAL A 41 -9.58 0.07 8.34
CA VAL A 41 -8.55 -0.98 8.56
C VAL A 41 -8.98 -2.29 7.91
N ARG A 42 -10.26 -2.67 7.99
CA ARG A 42 -10.76 -3.87 7.31
C ARG A 42 -10.56 -3.80 5.79
N HIS A 43 -10.85 -2.65 5.16
CA HIS A 43 -10.61 -2.47 3.73
C HIS A 43 -9.11 -2.53 3.40
N LEU A 44 -8.27 -1.89 4.21
CA LEU A 44 -6.82 -1.95 4.02
C LEU A 44 -6.31 -3.40 4.04
N HIS A 45 -6.69 -4.17 5.06
CA HIS A 45 -6.31 -5.59 5.14
C HIS A 45 -6.86 -6.41 3.97
N THR A 46 -8.07 -6.11 3.51
CA THR A 46 -8.65 -6.79 2.34
C THR A 46 -7.85 -6.51 1.08
N THR A 47 -7.46 -5.25 0.84
CA THR A 47 -6.62 -4.87 -0.29
C THR A 47 -5.25 -5.54 -0.22
N ILE A 48 -4.61 -5.56 0.95
CA ILE A 48 -3.31 -6.23 1.15
C ILE A 48 -3.43 -7.73 0.89
N ALA A 49 -4.45 -8.38 1.44
CA ALA A 49 -4.69 -9.80 1.24
C ALA A 49 -4.95 -10.11 -0.25
N PHE A 50 -5.72 -9.27 -0.93
CA PHE A 50 -5.96 -9.38 -2.36
C PHE A 50 -4.65 -9.29 -3.16
N THR A 51 -3.82 -8.28 -2.90
CA THR A 51 -2.52 -8.12 -3.59
C THR A 51 -1.60 -9.31 -3.34
N ARG A 52 -1.56 -9.85 -2.11
CA ARG A 52 -0.77 -11.04 -1.77
C ARG A 52 -1.30 -12.33 -2.40
N ALA A 53 -2.59 -12.38 -2.74
CA ALA A 53 -3.22 -13.53 -3.39
C ALA A 53 -3.12 -13.49 -4.92
N LEU A 54 -2.64 -12.39 -5.50
CA LEU A 54 -2.38 -12.34 -6.93
C LEU A 54 -1.31 -13.39 -7.29
N PRO A 55 -1.47 -14.09 -8.43
CA PRO A 55 -0.45 -15.03 -8.88
C PRO A 55 0.88 -14.28 -9.04
N GLU A 56 1.96 -14.88 -8.51
CA GLU A 56 3.32 -14.41 -8.75
C GLU A 56 3.48 -14.29 -10.27
N LYS A 57 3.68 -13.07 -10.75
CA LYS A 57 3.87 -12.84 -12.18
C LYS A 57 5.25 -13.39 -12.51
N GLU A 58 5.32 -14.27 -13.51
CA GLU A 58 6.60 -14.78 -14.01
C GLU A 58 7.55 -13.60 -14.26
N SER A 59 8.76 -13.68 -13.71
CA SER A 59 9.77 -12.67 -13.91
C SER A 59 10.04 -12.55 -15.41
N LEU A 60 9.91 -11.33 -15.94
CA LEU A 60 10.23 -11.06 -17.33
C LEU A 60 11.70 -11.41 -17.59
N SER A 61 12.00 -11.95 -18.77
CA SER A 61 13.39 -12.14 -19.19
C SER A 61 14.08 -10.80 -19.39
N ASP A 62 15.41 -10.77 -19.31
CA ASP A 62 16.22 -9.57 -19.54
C ASP A 62 15.91 -8.93 -20.91
N GLU A 63 15.64 -9.76 -21.92
CA GLU A 63 15.21 -9.34 -23.26
C GLU A 63 13.89 -8.55 -23.23
N GLN A 64 12.90 -9.04 -22.47
CA GLN A 64 11.59 -8.41 -22.32
C GLN A 64 11.69 -7.11 -21.51
N VAL A 65 12.53 -7.08 -20.48
CA VAL A 65 12.82 -5.88 -19.70
C VAL A 65 13.47 -4.81 -20.58
N ALA A 66 14.48 -5.17 -21.38
CA ALA A 66 15.14 -4.26 -22.30
C ALA A 66 14.16 -3.71 -23.36
N ALA A 67 13.28 -4.54 -23.90
CA ALA A 67 12.27 -4.11 -24.86
C ALA A 67 11.24 -3.14 -24.26
N ILE A 68 10.82 -3.34 -23.00
CA ILE A 68 9.92 -2.40 -22.30
C ILE A 68 10.65 -1.09 -22.00
N ALA A 69 11.90 -1.15 -21.55
CA ALA A 69 12.69 0.05 -21.26
C ALA A 69 12.89 0.90 -22.52
N ALA A 70 13.24 0.29 -23.66
CA ALA A 70 13.35 0.98 -24.93
C ALA A 70 12.04 1.69 -25.32
N LYS A 71 10.90 0.97 -25.25
CA LYS A 71 9.58 1.55 -25.54
C LYS A 71 9.22 2.69 -24.58
N ALA A 72 9.57 2.60 -23.31
CA ALA A 72 9.31 3.64 -22.33
C ALA A 72 10.15 4.90 -22.61
N ILE A 73 11.43 4.73 -22.98
CA ILE A 73 12.32 5.83 -23.35
C ILE A 73 11.81 6.51 -24.63
N ASP A 74 11.39 5.74 -25.63
CA ASP A 74 10.81 6.28 -26.86
C ASP A 74 9.49 7.03 -26.60
N ALA A 75 8.64 6.50 -25.71
CA ALA A 75 7.39 7.15 -25.32
C ALA A 75 7.61 8.44 -24.51
N VAL A 76 8.66 8.49 -23.68
CA VAL A 76 9.06 9.72 -22.96
C VAL A 76 9.68 10.74 -23.92
N GLY A 77 10.47 10.29 -24.90
CA GLY A 77 11.01 11.14 -25.97
C GLY A 77 9.94 11.66 -26.94
N ALA A 78 8.80 10.98 -27.07
CA ALA A 78 7.66 11.40 -27.87
C ALA A 78 6.64 12.28 -27.09
N SER A 79 6.87 12.58 -25.80
CA SER A 79 6.02 13.52 -25.08
C SER A 79 6.35 14.93 -25.56
N PRO A 80 5.43 15.66 -26.23
CA PRO A 80 5.66 17.05 -26.56
C PRO A 80 5.90 17.82 -25.26
N ALA A 81 6.92 18.67 -25.27
CA ALA A 81 7.17 19.63 -24.20
C ALA A 81 5.84 20.32 -23.86
N ARG A 82 5.43 20.26 -22.58
CA ARG A 82 4.31 21.05 -22.10
C ARG A 82 4.86 22.41 -21.69
N ASP A 83 4.52 23.40 -22.51
CA ASP A 83 4.71 24.84 -22.33
C ASP A 83 4.23 25.35 -20.96
#